data_AF-A0A061BIH6-F1
#
_entry.id   AF-A0A061BIH6-F1
#
_cell.length_a   1.000
_cell.length_b   1.000
_cell.length_c   1.000
_cell.angle_alpha   90.00
_cell.angle_beta   90.00
_cell.angle_gamma   90.00
#
_symmetry.space_group_name_H-M   'P 1'
#
loop_
_entity.id
_entity.type
_entity.pdbx_description
1 polymer ?
#
loop_
_entity_poly.entity_id
_entity_poly.type
_entity_poly.pdbx_seq_one_letter_code
_entity_poly.pdbx_strand_id
1 'polypeptide(L)'
;MTKLFLLTFNCAKLDQVDSGFVDELHSALPKQCPDLLIFGFQELLPILEATSYGLVDVYLNNLRIKIQQTVSQFYHTSVEVVAHEHVGAIGSFVLTPHQTYVNKVSTSSASCGMLYSSLKGATAIRINYKDEEFTFVTAHLAANEGNVDRRNKDYWRLMTSMEFGDGFSVLKPNSHIFFMGDLNYRAKHYGESEEGDSLLNNDELTGVLSQGSAFIGMQEEDINFKPTYKYYVGTKQYNKKRIPSWCDRILFQNYKPGDAKIVKYNSLSSSKSSDHEPVYLEIEVYNKPNKIINEDGLLILDGRDMRKSFISQFENYAHLVADFFVGSALFFTTTTNGRVVIGTSTFLLLLLHWWLS
;
A
#
# COMPACT_ATOMS: atom_id res chain seq x y z
N MET A 1 -22.37 8.44 11.43
CA MET A 1 -21.38 7.46 11.88
C MET A 1 -21.14 6.45 10.77
N THR A 2 -19.88 6.18 10.45
CA THR A 2 -19.44 5.15 9.49
C THR A 2 -18.36 4.29 10.15
N LYS A 3 -18.53 2.97 10.16
CA LYS A 3 -17.56 2.01 10.68
C LYS A 3 -16.64 1.51 9.57
N LEU A 4 -15.34 1.63 9.77
CA LEU A 4 -14.34 1.26 8.78
C LEU A 4 -13.43 0.16 9.35
N PHE A 5 -13.10 -0.80 8.50
CA PHE A 5 -12.01 -1.75 8.72
C PHE A 5 -10.99 -1.58 7.60
N LEU A 6 -9.74 -1.35 7.93
CA LEU A 6 -8.64 -1.23 6.98
C LEU A 6 -7.62 -2.31 7.28
N LEU A 7 -7.11 -2.98 6.25
CA LEU A 7 -6.02 -3.95 6.37
C LEU A 7 -4.98 -3.70 5.28
N THR A 8 -3.71 -3.62 5.67
CA THR A 8 -2.56 -3.60 4.75
C THR A 8 -1.71 -4.84 4.93
N PHE A 9 -1.21 -5.40 3.84
CA PHE A 9 -0.36 -6.59 3.89
C PHE A 9 0.63 -6.66 2.71
N ASN A 10 1.93 -6.71 3.04
CA ASN A 10 2.96 -7.07 2.07
C ASN A 10 3.02 -8.60 1.91
N CYS A 11 2.69 -9.09 0.73
CA CYS A 11 2.58 -10.50 0.39
C CYS A 11 3.92 -11.19 0.10
N ALA A 12 5.04 -10.45 0.15
CA ALA A 12 6.39 -10.97 -0.09
C ALA A 12 6.58 -11.72 -1.43
N LYS A 13 5.80 -11.36 -2.45
CA LYS A 13 5.77 -12.01 -3.78
C LYS A 13 5.23 -13.44 -3.74
N LEU A 14 4.51 -13.80 -2.68
CA LEU A 14 3.90 -15.12 -2.48
C LEU A 14 2.40 -15.02 -2.69
N ASP A 15 1.82 -16.02 -3.36
CA ASP A 15 0.38 -16.13 -3.52
C ASP A 15 -0.30 -16.29 -2.15
N GLN A 16 -1.18 -15.35 -1.81
CA GLN A 16 -1.86 -15.34 -0.52
C GLN A 16 -3.21 -16.06 -0.52
N VAL A 17 -3.73 -16.47 -1.69
CA VAL A 17 -5.03 -17.16 -1.80
C VAL A 17 -5.02 -18.48 -1.02
N ASP A 18 -3.94 -19.27 -1.17
CA ASP A 18 -3.79 -20.60 -0.58
C ASP A 18 -2.77 -20.66 0.57
N SER A 19 -2.30 -19.50 1.03
CA SER A 19 -1.20 -19.39 2.00
C SER A 19 -1.61 -19.56 3.47
N GLY A 20 -2.90 -19.72 3.75
CA GLY A 20 -3.50 -19.69 5.09
C GLY A 20 -3.84 -18.29 5.60
N PHE A 21 -3.34 -17.21 4.98
CA PHE A 21 -3.70 -15.83 5.38
C PHE A 21 -5.21 -15.60 5.39
N VAL A 22 -5.90 -15.96 4.30
CA VAL A 22 -7.34 -15.71 4.18
C VAL A 22 -8.12 -16.54 5.19
N ASP A 23 -7.64 -17.74 5.54
CA ASP A 23 -8.26 -18.57 6.56
C ASP A 23 -8.11 -17.96 7.95
N GLU A 24 -7.01 -17.27 8.23
CA GLU A 24 -6.76 -16.58 9.50
C GLU A 24 -7.43 -15.21 9.62
N LEU A 25 -7.91 -14.64 8.50
CA LEU A 25 -8.50 -13.29 8.44
C LEU A 25 -9.62 -13.08 9.47
N HIS A 26 -10.39 -14.12 9.79
CA HIS A 26 -11.46 -14.09 10.79
C HIS A 26 -11.00 -13.57 12.17
N SER A 27 -9.71 -13.75 12.52
CA SER A 27 -9.16 -13.30 13.81
C SER A 27 -8.89 -11.79 13.84
N ALA A 28 -8.78 -11.15 12.67
CA ALA A 28 -8.66 -9.69 12.54
C ALA A 28 -10.02 -9.02 12.34
N LEU A 29 -11.01 -9.72 11.78
CA LEU A 29 -12.31 -9.14 11.48
C LEU A 29 -13.06 -8.70 12.76
N PRO A 30 -13.68 -7.51 12.75
CA PRO A 30 -14.53 -7.05 13.86
C PRO A 30 -15.70 -7.99 14.14
N LYS A 31 -16.26 -7.93 15.35
CA LYS A 31 -17.46 -8.73 15.69
C LYS A 31 -18.71 -8.33 14.89
N GLN A 32 -18.80 -7.06 14.50
CA GLN A 32 -19.90 -6.52 13.70
C GLN A 32 -19.37 -6.12 12.33
N CYS A 33 -20.11 -6.45 11.26
CA CYS A 33 -19.69 -6.10 9.91
C CYS A 33 -19.53 -4.58 9.77
N PRO A 34 -18.35 -4.08 9.36
CA PRO A 34 -18.14 -2.67 9.08
C PRO A 34 -18.97 -2.18 7.89
N ASP A 35 -19.19 -0.87 7.82
CA ASP A 35 -19.85 -0.23 6.68
C ASP A 35 -18.98 -0.32 5.41
N LEU A 36 -17.65 -0.13 5.57
CA LEU A 36 -16.65 -0.29 4.52
C LEU A 36 -15.48 -1.14 5.04
N LEU A 37 -15.07 -2.14 4.27
CA LEU A 37 -13.87 -2.95 4.52
C LEU A 37 -12.88 -2.68 3.39
N ILE A 38 -11.69 -2.19 3.73
CA ILE A 38 -10.67 -1.74 2.79
C ILE A 38 -9.46 -2.65 2.94
N PHE A 39 -9.03 -3.23 1.83
CA PHE A 39 -7.88 -4.12 1.79
C PHE A 39 -6.82 -3.57 0.84
N GLY A 40 -5.58 -3.49 1.31
CA GLY A 40 -4.43 -3.05 0.53
C GLY A 40 -3.29 -4.06 0.59
N PHE A 41 -2.67 -4.31 -0.54
CA PHE A 41 -1.63 -5.32 -0.69
C PHE A 41 -0.42 -4.75 -1.42
N GLN A 42 0.77 -5.23 -1.04
CA GLN A 42 2.03 -4.92 -1.69
C GLN A 42 2.75 -6.22 -2.03
N GLU A 43 3.61 -6.18 -3.05
CA GLU A 43 4.32 -7.38 -3.53
C GLU A 43 3.39 -8.58 -3.77
N LEU A 44 2.24 -8.36 -4.41
CA LEU A 44 1.24 -9.41 -4.68
C LEU A 44 1.79 -10.61 -5.46
N LEU A 45 2.84 -10.40 -6.26
CA LEU A 45 3.41 -11.37 -7.19
C LEU A 45 4.89 -11.05 -7.47
N PRO A 46 5.66 -12.01 -8.02
CA PRO A 46 7.06 -11.80 -8.40
C PRO A 46 7.25 -10.62 -9.36
N ILE A 47 8.40 -9.95 -9.25
CA ILE A 47 8.68 -8.72 -10.03
C ILE A 47 8.53 -8.92 -11.54
N LEU A 48 9.02 -10.06 -12.07
CA LEU A 48 8.91 -10.36 -13.50
C LEU A 48 7.43 -10.44 -13.95
N GLU A 49 6.58 -11.05 -13.14
CA GLU A 49 5.15 -11.15 -13.41
C GLU A 49 4.44 -9.82 -13.22
N ALA A 50 4.85 -9.02 -12.22
CA ALA A 50 4.33 -7.68 -12.00
C ALA A 50 4.63 -6.71 -13.15
N THR A 51 5.71 -6.95 -13.91
CA THR A 51 6.03 -6.20 -15.15
C THR A 51 5.33 -6.75 -16.39
N SER A 52 4.59 -7.86 -16.27
CA SER A 52 3.86 -8.49 -17.37
C SER A 52 2.41 -8.00 -17.40
N TYR A 53 1.88 -7.76 -18.60
CA TYR A 53 0.54 -7.23 -18.77
C TYR A 53 -0.54 -8.19 -18.25
N GLY A 54 -1.46 -7.69 -17.41
CA GLY A 54 -2.68 -8.38 -16.98
C GLY A 54 -2.53 -9.43 -15.88
N LEU A 55 -1.31 -9.83 -15.49
CA LEU A 55 -1.14 -10.83 -14.42
C LEU A 55 -1.55 -10.29 -13.06
N VAL A 56 -1.22 -9.02 -12.76
CA VAL A 56 -1.59 -8.37 -11.50
C VAL A 56 -3.11 -8.44 -11.25
N ASP A 57 -3.90 -8.16 -12.29
CA ASP A 57 -5.37 -8.24 -12.23
C ASP A 57 -5.85 -9.64 -11.84
N VAL A 58 -5.23 -10.70 -12.38
CA VAL A 58 -5.58 -12.09 -12.07
C VAL A 58 -5.31 -12.38 -10.59
N TYR A 59 -4.11 -12.08 -10.09
CA TYR A 59 -3.76 -12.31 -8.69
C TYR A 59 -4.65 -11.50 -7.73
N LEU A 60 -4.83 -10.20 -8.00
CA LEU A 60 -5.68 -9.34 -7.18
C LEU A 60 -7.14 -9.80 -7.19
N ASN A 61 -7.67 -10.19 -8.36
CA ASN A 61 -9.04 -10.67 -8.47
C ASN A 61 -9.27 -11.99 -7.72
N ASN A 62 -8.35 -12.94 -7.82
CA ASN A 62 -8.45 -14.22 -7.11
C ASN A 62 -8.43 -14.00 -5.59
N LEU A 63 -7.51 -13.17 -5.09
CA LEU A 63 -7.42 -12.82 -3.68
C LEU A 63 -8.69 -12.09 -3.20
N ARG A 64 -9.18 -11.15 -4.00
CA ARG A 64 -10.41 -10.41 -3.71
C ARG A 64 -11.63 -11.33 -3.61
N ILE A 65 -11.81 -12.25 -4.56
CA ILE A 65 -12.92 -13.22 -4.55
C ILE A 65 -12.86 -14.08 -3.28
N LYS A 66 -11.68 -14.60 -2.96
CA LYS A 66 -11.49 -15.44 -1.77
C LYS A 66 -11.77 -14.68 -0.47
N ILE A 67 -11.29 -13.44 -0.35
CA ILE A 67 -11.57 -12.57 0.80
C ILE A 67 -13.06 -12.23 0.88
N GLN A 68 -13.70 -11.86 -0.24
CA GLN A 68 -15.12 -11.56 -0.28
C GLN A 68 -15.96 -12.74 0.22
N GLN A 69 -15.66 -13.95 -0.23
CA GLN A 69 -16.30 -15.19 0.24
C GLN A 69 -16.11 -15.40 1.75
N THR A 70 -14.87 -15.29 2.24
CA THR A 70 -14.56 -15.44 3.67
C THR A 70 -15.29 -14.42 4.53
N VAL A 71 -15.27 -13.14 4.13
CA VAL A 71 -15.97 -12.05 4.84
C VAL A 71 -17.48 -12.30 4.84
N SER A 72 -18.04 -12.68 3.68
CA SER A 72 -19.48 -12.94 3.56
C SER A 72 -19.93 -14.11 4.45
N GLN A 73 -19.11 -15.17 4.49
CA GLN A 73 -19.34 -16.33 5.35
C GLN A 73 -19.22 -15.97 6.84
N PHE A 74 -18.20 -15.21 7.23
CA PHE A 74 -17.95 -14.83 8.62
C PHE A 74 -19.09 -13.99 9.20
N TYR A 75 -19.63 -13.05 8.43
CA TYR A 75 -20.72 -12.18 8.88
C TYR A 75 -22.12 -12.70 8.55
N HIS A 76 -22.23 -13.83 7.87
CA HIS A 76 -23.50 -14.36 7.35
C HIS A 76 -24.30 -13.31 6.56
N THR A 77 -23.61 -12.51 5.75
CA THR A 77 -24.20 -11.42 4.96
C THR A 77 -23.47 -11.26 3.63
N SER A 78 -24.15 -10.81 2.57
CA SER A 78 -23.46 -10.51 1.31
C SER A 78 -22.62 -9.25 1.49
N VAL A 79 -21.36 -9.31 1.07
CA VAL A 79 -20.55 -8.11 0.87
C VAL A 79 -20.16 -8.02 -0.59
N GLU A 80 -20.23 -6.82 -1.16
CA GLU A 80 -19.94 -6.57 -2.57
C GLU A 80 -18.66 -5.79 -2.73
N VAL A 81 -17.88 -6.13 -3.77
CA VAL A 81 -16.75 -5.32 -4.22
C VAL A 81 -17.29 -4.08 -4.93
N VAL A 82 -17.03 -2.91 -4.36
CA VAL A 82 -17.49 -1.62 -4.94
C VAL A 82 -16.39 -0.83 -5.62
N ALA A 83 -15.13 -1.13 -5.31
CA ALA A 83 -13.98 -0.49 -5.92
C ALA A 83 -12.75 -1.39 -5.87
N HIS A 84 -11.87 -1.27 -6.86
CA HIS A 84 -10.53 -1.85 -6.84
C HIS A 84 -9.61 -1.04 -7.75
N GLU A 85 -8.30 -1.08 -7.48
CA GLU A 85 -7.28 -0.40 -8.26
C GLU A 85 -5.93 -1.11 -8.04
N HIS A 86 -5.03 -1.05 -9.04
CA HIS A 86 -3.66 -1.53 -8.92
C HIS A 86 -2.64 -0.68 -9.67
N VAL A 87 -1.38 -0.77 -9.24
CA VAL A 87 -0.21 -0.29 -9.99
C VAL A 87 0.98 -1.16 -9.66
N GLY A 88 1.58 -1.77 -10.68
CA GLY A 88 2.61 -2.80 -10.47
C GLY A 88 2.10 -3.90 -9.54
N ALA A 89 2.91 -4.32 -8.56
CA ALA A 89 2.52 -5.33 -7.58
C ALA A 89 1.74 -4.79 -6.36
N ILE A 90 1.15 -3.60 -6.47
CA ILE A 90 0.41 -2.91 -5.40
C ILE A 90 -1.06 -2.90 -5.79
N GLY A 91 -1.95 -3.40 -4.94
CA GLY A 91 -3.37 -3.49 -5.23
C GLY A 91 -4.22 -3.15 -4.03
N SER A 92 -5.40 -2.58 -4.26
CA SER A 92 -6.37 -2.29 -3.20
C SER A 92 -7.79 -2.51 -3.67
N PHE A 93 -8.69 -2.85 -2.75
CA PHE A 93 -10.13 -2.92 -3.03
C PHE A 93 -10.98 -2.62 -1.80
N VAL A 94 -12.25 -2.31 -2.04
CA VAL A 94 -13.24 -1.99 -1.00
C VAL A 94 -14.44 -2.93 -1.11
N LEU A 95 -14.79 -3.56 0.02
CA LEU A 95 -16.02 -4.33 0.21
C LEU A 95 -17.02 -3.54 1.04
N THR A 96 -18.31 -3.75 0.81
CA THR A 96 -19.38 -3.23 1.67
C THR A 96 -20.60 -4.15 1.67
N PRO A 97 -21.30 -4.33 2.81
CA PRO A 97 -22.61 -4.97 2.84
C PRO A 97 -23.74 -4.05 2.34
N HIS A 98 -23.44 -2.77 2.03
CA HIS A 98 -24.44 -1.74 1.74
C HIS A 98 -24.10 -0.96 0.47
N GLN A 99 -24.03 -1.66 -0.67
CA GLN A 99 -23.70 -1.07 -1.98
C GLN A 99 -24.61 0.11 -2.35
N THR A 100 -25.89 0.10 -1.93
CA THR A 100 -26.85 1.17 -2.23
C THR A 100 -26.51 2.52 -1.59
N TYR A 101 -25.61 2.55 -0.60
CA TYR A 101 -25.09 3.80 -0.03
C TYR A 101 -23.86 4.33 -0.74
N VAL A 102 -23.34 3.61 -1.75
CA VAL A 102 -22.20 4.06 -2.57
C VAL A 102 -22.74 4.90 -3.74
N ASN A 103 -22.51 6.20 -3.68
CA ASN A 103 -23.02 7.15 -4.68
C ASN A 103 -22.03 7.36 -5.84
N LYS A 104 -20.72 7.37 -5.54
CA LYS A 104 -19.66 7.62 -6.52
C LYS A 104 -18.39 6.91 -6.11
N VAL A 105 -17.68 6.35 -7.08
CA VAL A 105 -16.35 5.77 -6.95
C VAL A 105 -15.43 6.42 -7.98
N SER A 106 -14.20 6.71 -7.58
CA SER A 106 -13.14 7.17 -8.47
C SER A 106 -11.82 6.60 -7.98
N THR A 107 -10.97 6.14 -8.88
CA THR A 107 -9.69 5.51 -8.55
C THR A 107 -8.55 6.25 -9.22
N SER A 108 -7.36 6.10 -8.66
CA SER A 108 -6.14 6.70 -9.17
C SER A 108 -4.94 5.89 -8.70
N SER A 109 -3.84 5.97 -9.42
CA SER A 109 -2.59 5.32 -9.02
C SER A 109 -1.38 6.10 -9.52
N ALA A 110 -0.24 5.92 -8.85
CA ALA A 110 1.01 6.57 -9.23
C ALA A 110 2.22 5.72 -8.82
N SER A 111 3.24 5.72 -9.68
CA SER A 111 4.50 4.99 -9.46
C SER A 111 5.59 5.93 -8.92
N CYS A 112 6.33 5.49 -7.91
CA CYS A 112 7.45 6.23 -7.29
C CYS A 112 8.78 5.47 -7.27
N GLY A 113 8.88 4.35 -7.98
CA GLY A 113 10.10 3.55 -8.05
C GLY A 113 11.29 4.28 -8.68
N MET A 114 12.43 3.59 -8.67
CA MET A 114 13.62 4.04 -9.40
C MET A 114 13.27 4.18 -10.88
N LEU A 115 13.65 5.31 -11.49
CA LEU A 115 13.24 5.67 -12.86
C LEU A 115 11.72 5.63 -13.07
N TYR A 116 10.94 5.91 -12.03
CA TYR A 116 9.47 5.90 -12.07
C TYR A 116 8.83 4.50 -12.15
N SER A 117 9.57 3.41 -11.98
CA SER A 117 9.00 2.04 -12.04
C SER A 117 7.84 1.81 -11.07
N SER A 118 6.93 0.91 -11.43
CA SER A 118 5.74 0.55 -10.61
C SER A 118 6.05 -0.38 -9.44
N LEU A 119 7.33 -0.72 -9.21
CA LEU A 119 7.77 -1.53 -8.05
C LEU A 119 7.60 -0.83 -6.71
N LYS A 120 7.42 0.49 -6.74
CA LYS A 120 7.05 1.36 -5.63
C LYS A 120 6.03 2.34 -6.16
N GLY A 121 5.07 2.71 -5.34
CA GLY A 121 3.95 3.52 -5.78
C GLY A 121 2.83 3.53 -4.77
N ALA A 122 1.65 3.95 -5.23
CA ALA A 122 0.42 3.78 -4.49
C ALA A 122 -0.79 3.67 -5.42
N THR A 123 -1.81 2.99 -4.92
CA THR A 123 -3.18 3.07 -5.41
C THR A 123 -3.99 3.95 -4.47
N ALA A 124 -5.05 4.56 -4.99
CA ALA A 124 -6.01 5.30 -4.20
C ALA A 124 -7.43 5.09 -4.69
N ILE A 125 -8.35 4.89 -3.75
CA ILE A 125 -9.78 4.73 -3.99
C ILE A 125 -10.50 5.85 -3.26
N ARG A 126 -11.23 6.68 -4.00
CA ARG A 126 -12.14 7.70 -3.47
C ARG A 126 -13.58 7.23 -3.63
N ILE A 127 -14.32 7.17 -2.52
CA ILE A 127 -15.70 6.71 -2.47
C ILE A 127 -16.57 7.75 -1.76
N ASN A 128 -17.72 8.06 -2.34
CA ASN A 128 -18.79 8.75 -1.65
C ASN A 128 -19.76 7.71 -1.09
N TYR A 129 -19.83 7.64 0.24
CA TYR A 129 -20.63 6.68 1.00
C TYR A 129 -21.48 7.40 2.03
N LYS A 130 -22.82 7.25 1.98
CA LYS A 130 -23.77 7.99 2.85
C LYS A 130 -23.51 9.52 2.83
N ASP A 131 -23.32 10.07 1.63
CA ASP A 131 -23.02 11.49 1.37
C ASP A 131 -21.70 12.03 1.96
N GLU A 132 -20.90 11.14 2.55
CA GLU A 132 -19.57 11.42 3.08
C GLU A 132 -18.51 10.90 2.09
N GLU A 133 -17.39 11.61 1.94
CA GLU A 133 -16.34 11.21 1.00
C GLU A 133 -15.12 10.66 1.74
N PHE A 134 -14.63 9.50 1.30
CA PHE A 134 -13.48 8.82 1.86
C PHE A 134 -12.45 8.58 0.76
N THR A 135 -11.18 8.84 1.03
CA THR A 135 -10.05 8.52 0.16
C THR A 135 -9.11 7.57 0.89
N PHE A 136 -8.92 6.37 0.34
CA PHE A 136 -8.05 5.33 0.88
C PHE A 136 -6.85 5.14 -0.02
N VAL A 137 -5.64 5.35 0.51
CA VAL A 137 -4.38 5.15 -0.21
C VAL A 137 -3.69 3.88 0.29
N THR A 138 -3.25 3.02 -0.63
CA THR A 138 -2.38 1.87 -0.35
C THR A 138 -1.04 2.09 -1.03
N ALA A 139 0.02 2.25 -0.25
CA ALA A 139 1.35 2.60 -0.74
C ALA A 139 2.39 1.49 -0.52
N HIS A 140 3.45 1.55 -1.33
CA HIS A 140 4.69 0.81 -1.12
C HIS A 140 5.85 1.78 -1.37
N LEU A 141 6.43 2.30 -0.29
CA LEU A 141 7.48 3.35 -0.36
C LEU A 141 8.89 2.76 -0.42
N ALA A 142 9.89 3.58 -0.77
CA ALA A 142 11.27 3.14 -0.91
C ALA A 142 11.79 2.35 0.31
N ALA A 143 12.40 1.21 0.01
CA ALA A 143 12.99 0.30 1.00
C ALA A 143 14.39 0.75 1.47
N ASN A 144 14.93 -0.05 2.40
CA ASN A 144 16.23 0.08 3.07
C ASN A 144 16.26 1.05 4.26
N GLU A 145 17.10 0.71 5.24
CA GLU A 145 17.38 1.48 6.44
C GLU A 145 18.06 2.82 6.07
N GLY A 146 17.72 3.91 6.77
CA GLY A 146 18.31 5.23 6.53
C GLY A 146 17.74 6.02 5.34
N ASN A 147 16.88 5.43 4.50
CA ASN A 147 16.28 6.09 3.34
C ASN A 147 15.03 6.96 3.68
N VAL A 148 14.99 7.60 4.85
CA VAL A 148 13.87 8.42 5.33
C VAL A 148 13.52 9.53 4.34
N ASP A 149 14.52 10.29 3.88
CA ASP A 149 14.30 11.40 2.94
C ASP A 149 13.71 10.93 1.61
N ARG A 150 14.08 9.72 1.16
CA ARG A 150 13.50 9.15 -0.05
C ARG A 150 12.04 8.80 0.17
N ARG A 151 11.68 8.17 1.30
CA ARG A 151 10.28 7.85 1.64
C ARG A 151 9.42 9.11 1.79
N ASN A 152 9.96 10.16 2.40
CA ASN A 152 9.29 11.46 2.49
C ASN A 152 9.03 12.05 1.09
N LYS A 153 10.01 11.98 0.18
CA LYS A 153 9.84 12.43 -1.22
C LYS A 153 8.82 11.58 -1.97
N ASP A 154 8.84 10.25 -1.79
CA ASP A 154 7.86 9.35 -2.38
C ASP A 154 6.45 9.71 -1.91
N TYR A 155 6.25 9.94 -0.60
CA TYR A 155 4.97 10.41 -0.05
C TYR A 155 4.48 11.69 -0.74
N TRP A 156 5.28 12.76 -0.72
CA TRP A 156 4.87 14.05 -1.28
C TRP A 156 4.50 13.97 -2.75
N ARG A 157 5.25 13.15 -3.50
CA ARG A 157 4.96 12.89 -4.89
C ARG A 157 3.62 12.17 -5.07
N LEU A 158 3.42 11.04 -4.40
CA LEU A 158 2.19 10.26 -4.51
C LEU A 158 0.95 11.09 -4.14
N MET A 159 1.04 11.93 -3.11
CA MET A 159 -0.03 12.81 -2.65
C MET A 159 -0.45 13.89 -3.67
N THR A 160 0.36 14.17 -4.69
CA THR A 160 0.10 15.21 -5.71
C THR A 160 -0.01 14.65 -7.13
N SER A 161 0.28 13.36 -7.33
CA SER A 161 0.24 12.70 -8.64
C SER A 161 -1.06 11.94 -8.92
N MET A 162 -1.84 11.58 -7.89
CA MET A 162 -3.06 10.78 -8.02
C MET A 162 -4.30 11.68 -8.13
N GLU A 163 -4.88 11.79 -9.33
CA GLU A 163 -6.05 12.63 -9.65
C GLU A 163 -7.36 11.84 -9.70
N PHE A 164 -8.47 12.48 -9.30
CA PHE A 164 -9.81 11.88 -9.27
C PHE A 164 -10.84 12.60 -10.18
N GLY A 165 -10.39 13.55 -11.02
CA GLY A 165 -11.24 14.28 -11.96
C GLY A 165 -12.15 15.35 -11.32
N ASP A 166 -11.91 15.70 -10.05
CA ASP A 166 -12.66 16.71 -9.30
C ASP A 166 -11.80 17.94 -8.95
N GLY A 167 -10.63 18.08 -9.57
CA GLY A 167 -9.69 19.18 -9.33
C GLY A 167 -8.80 19.00 -8.11
N PHE A 168 -8.90 17.87 -7.41
CA PHE A 168 -8.07 17.55 -6.25
C PHE A 168 -7.28 16.25 -6.45
N SER A 169 -6.09 16.18 -5.84
CA SER A 169 -5.34 14.93 -5.73
C SER A 169 -5.84 14.15 -4.51
N VAL A 170 -4.97 13.46 -3.76
CA VAL A 170 -5.37 12.65 -2.59
C VAL A 170 -6.07 13.49 -1.53
N LEU A 171 -5.54 14.68 -1.23
CA LEU A 171 -6.16 15.59 -0.26
C LEU A 171 -7.32 16.33 -0.91
N LYS A 172 -8.46 16.31 -0.23
CA LYS A 172 -9.65 17.09 -0.60
C LYS A 172 -10.27 17.72 0.65
N PRO A 173 -10.75 18.97 0.60
CA PRO A 173 -11.48 19.58 1.71
C PRO A 173 -12.72 18.75 2.07
N ASN A 174 -13.00 18.63 3.37
CA ASN A 174 -14.17 17.92 3.90
C ASN A 174 -14.26 16.44 3.49
N SER A 175 -13.14 15.81 3.13
CA SER A 175 -13.01 14.38 2.83
C SER A 175 -12.24 13.69 3.96
N HIS A 176 -12.47 12.39 4.14
CA HIS A 176 -11.74 11.55 5.09
C HIS A 176 -10.58 10.86 4.39
N ILE A 177 -9.34 11.15 4.78
CA ILE A 177 -8.15 10.54 4.15
C ILE A 177 -7.54 9.49 5.08
N PHE A 178 -7.30 8.30 4.51
CA PHE A 178 -6.58 7.19 5.12
C PHE A 178 -5.41 6.82 4.21
N PHE A 179 -4.24 6.61 4.81
CA PHE A 179 -3.02 6.24 4.10
C PHE A 179 -2.39 5.03 4.79
N MET A 180 -2.35 3.91 4.07
CA MET A 180 -1.83 2.65 4.57
C MET A 180 -0.83 2.04 3.60
N GLY A 181 -0.10 1.02 4.05
CA GLY A 181 0.81 0.30 3.17
C GLY A 181 2.04 -0.23 3.87
N ASP A 182 2.94 -0.83 3.08
CA ASP A 182 4.34 -0.99 3.44
C ASP A 182 5.06 0.34 3.21
N LEU A 183 5.05 1.16 4.25
CA LEU A 183 5.67 2.48 4.25
C LEU A 183 7.19 2.42 4.40
N ASN A 184 7.72 1.24 4.75
CA ASN A 184 9.15 0.94 4.79
C ASN A 184 10.01 1.83 5.72
N TYR A 185 9.41 2.63 6.60
CA TYR A 185 10.14 3.30 7.69
C TYR A 185 10.64 2.24 8.68
N ARG A 186 11.85 2.46 9.21
CA ARG A 186 12.60 1.46 9.98
C ARG A 186 12.80 1.91 11.42
N ALA A 187 12.91 0.94 12.31
CA ALA A 187 13.49 1.19 13.62
C ALA A 187 15.02 1.33 13.49
N LYS A 188 15.63 2.08 14.42
CA LYS A 188 17.09 2.22 14.53
C LYS A 188 17.58 1.60 15.83
N HIS A 189 18.74 0.95 15.80
CA HIS A 189 19.45 0.56 17.00
C HIS A 189 20.35 1.70 17.50
N TYR A 190 20.25 2.02 18.80
CA TYR A 190 21.29 2.73 19.53
C TYR A 190 21.82 1.81 20.64
N GLY A 191 22.94 1.11 20.40
CA GLY A 191 23.56 0.23 21.40
C GLY A 191 23.27 -1.27 21.23
N GLU A 192 23.68 -2.08 22.22
CA GLU A 192 23.77 -3.56 22.10
C GLU A 192 22.48 -4.33 22.44
N SER A 193 21.47 -3.72 23.09
CA SER A 193 20.31 -4.46 23.56
C SER A 193 19.03 -3.63 23.54
N GLU A 194 18.28 -3.68 22.45
CA GLU A 194 16.94 -3.08 22.40
C GLU A 194 15.99 -3.99 21.60
N GLU A 195 15.29 -4.86 22.32
CA GLU A 195 14.12 -5.62 21.85
C GLU A 195 12.84 -4.89 22.29
N GLY A 196 11.74 -5.07 21.55
CA GLY A 196 10.41 -4.58 21.96
C GLY A 196 10.26 -3.05 21.91
N ASP A 197 9.66 -2.47 22.95
CA ASP A 197 9.22 -1.05 23.02
C ASP A 197 10.36 -0.04 22.80
N SER A 198 11.58 -0.41 23.15
CA SER A 198 12.80 0.39 22.93
C SER A 198 13.05 0.70 21.45
N LEU A 199 12.73 -0.25 20.55
CA LEU A 199 12.84 -0.05 19.11
C LEU A 199 11.81 0.95 18.57
N LEU A 200 10.62 1.00 19.18
CA LEU A 200 9.54 1.88 18.73
C LEU A 200 9.86 3.36 19.03
N ASN A 201 10.56 3.62 20.15
CA ASN A 201 11.05 4.96 20.48
C ASN A 201 12.00 5.53 19.43
N ASN A 202 12.65 4.65 18.65
CA ASN A 202 13.59 5.00 17.59
C ASN A 202 13.02 4.71 16.19
N ASP A 203 11.70 4.60 16.06
CA ASP A 203 11.01 4.43 14.78
C ASP A 203 11.08 5.70 13.92
N GLU A 204 11.51 5.52 12.66
CA GLU A 204 11.67 6.63 11.73
C GLU A 204 10.34 7.34 11.40
N LEU A 205 9.21 6.60 11.30
CA LEU A 205 7.92 7.23 10.98
C LEU A 205 7.41 8.08 12.14
N THR A 206 7.54 7.58 13.38
CA THR A 206 7.23 8.36 14.59
C THR A 206 7.99 9.69 14.60
N GLY A 207 9.29 9.66 14.26
CA GLY A 207 10.12 10.86 14.09
C GLY A 207 9.58 11.79 12.99
N VAL A 208 9.26 11.26 11.81
CA VAL A 208 8.71 12.01 10.68
C VAL A 208 7.39 12.70 11.03
N LEU A 209 6.48 12.01 11.72
CA LEU A 209 5.21 12.56 12.17
C LEU A 209 5.42 13.70 13.18
N SER A 210 6.31 13.49 14.15
CA SER A 210 6.62 14.51 15.16
C SER A 210 7.25 15.78 14.58
N GLN A 211 8.07 15.64 13.53
CA GLN A 211 8.76 16.75 12.87
C GLN A 211 7.90 17.41 11.78
N GLY A 212 6.84 16.76 11.33
CA GLY A 212 5.99 17.24 10.23
C GLY A 212 6.68 17.26 8.86
N SER A 213 7.72 16.44 8.64
CA SER A 213 8.46 16.41 7.36
C SER A 213 7.70 15.71 6.23
N ALA A 214 6.74 14.85 6.58
CA ALA A 214 5.76 14.21 5.71
C ALA A 214 4.47 13.92 6.54
N PHE A 215 3.40 13.46 5.88
CA PHE A 215 2.14 13.09 6.55
C PHE A 215 1.49 14.22 7.36
N ILE A 216 1.63 15.47 6.89
CA ILE A 216 1.10 16.66 7.58
C ILE A 216 -0.41 16.54 7.80
N GLY A 217 -0.84 16.71 9.05
CA GLY A 217 -2.26 16.64 9.45
C GLY A 217 -2.84 15.23 9.49
N MET A 218 -1.99 14.21 9.36
CA MET A 218 -2.31 12.81 9.64
C MET A 218 -1.78 12.40 11.01
N GLN A 219 -2.39 11.36 11.57
CA GLN A 219 -2.01 10.71 12.82
C GLN A 219 -2.05 9.20 12.64
N GLU A 220 -1.51 8.52 13.63
CA GLU A 220 -1.52 7.07 13.77
C GLU A 220 -1.92 6.75 15.21
N GLU A 221 -2.60 5.61 15.40
CA GLU A 221 -2.94 5.12 16.74
C GLU A 221 -1.70 4.53 17.42
N ASP A 222 -1.68 4.51 18.76
CA ASP A 222 -0.57 3.93 19.52
C ASP A 222 -0.34 2.46 19.13
N ILE A 223 0.92 2.16 18.76
CA ILE A 223 1.34 0.83 18.34
C ILE A 223 1.57 -0.05 19.57
N ASN A 224 0.67 -1.02 19.75
CA ASN A 224 0.71 -1.99 20.85
C ASN A 224 1.01 -3.42 20.36
N PHE A 225 1.66 -3.54 19.19
CA PHE A 225 2.02 -4.82 18.56
C PHE A 225 3.50 -4.83 18.16
N LYS A 226 4.05 -6.03 17.98
CA LYS A 226 5.46 -6.24 17.67
C LYS A 226 5.82 -5.76 16.26
N PRO A 227 7.10 -5.50 15.96
CA PRO A 227 7.54 -5.20 14.61
C PRO A 227 7.03 -6.23 13.60
N THR A 228 6.48 -5.77 12.48
CA THR A 228 5.82 -6.63 11.48
C THR A 228 6.77 -7.16 10.42
N TYR A 229 8.01 -6.66 10.39
CA TYR A 229 9.04 -7.02 9.43
C TYR A 229 10.40 -7.15 10.15
N LYS A 230 11.35 -8.00 9.75
CA LYS A 230 11.32 -9.04 8.71
C LYS A 230 11.36 -10.41 9.36
N TYR A 231 10.42 -11.28 9.04
CA TYR A 231 10.41 -12.66 9.52
C TYR A 231 11.10 -13.63 8.55
N TYR A 232 11.46 -14.83 9.03
CA TYR A 232 11.60 -15.97 8.13
C TYR A 232 10.20 -16.49 7.79
N VAL A 233 9.85 -16.53 6.50
CA VAL A 233 8.56 -17.05 6.00
C VAL A 233 8.27 -18.42 6.62
N GLY A 234 7.03 -18.64 7.06
CA GLY A 234 6.59 -19.85 7.74
C GLY A 234 6.90 -19.88 9.25
N THR A 235 7.53 -18.84 9.80
CA THR A 235 7.94 -18.78 11.22
C THR A 235 7.57 -17.44 11.87
N LYS A 236 7.78 -17.34 13.19
CA LYS A 236 7.73 -16.08 13.96
C LYS A 236 9.10 -15.61 14.43
N GLN A 237 10.16 -16.09 13.77
CA GLN A 237 11.52 -15.70 14.08
C GLN A 237 11.96 -14.56 13.16
N TYR A 238 12.49 -13.49 13.74
CA TYR A 238 13.04 -12.38 12.97
C TYR A 238 14.29 -12.79 12.20
N ASN A 239 14.35 -12.36 10.95
CA ASN A 239 15.50 -12.50 10.09
C ASN A 239 16.54 -11.43 10.43
N LYS A 240 17.65 -11.86 11.04
CA LYS A 240 18.74 -10.99 11.52
C LYS A 240 19.49 -10.22 10.43
N LYS A 241 19.16 -10.40 9.15
CA LYS A 241 19.68 -9.56 8.04
C LYS A 241 19.11 -8.13 8.03
N ARG A 242 18.07 -7.88 8.84
CA ARG A 242 17.39 -6.59 8.98
C ARG A 242 17.04 -6.36 10.44
N ILE A 243 16.99 -5.09 10.82
CA ILE A 243 16.45 -4.68 12.11
C ILE A 243 14.93 -4.89 12.09
N PRO A 244 14.33 -5.57 13.11
CA PRO A 244 12.89 -5.64 13.24
C PRO A 244 12.25 -4.24 13.20
N SER A 245 11.29 -4.01 12.30
CA SER A 245 10.69 -2.69 12.04
C SER A 245 9.17 -2.79 11.83
N TRP A 246 8.47 -1.70 12.13
CA TRP A 246 7.05 -1.49 11.81
C TRP A 246 6.92 -0.85 10.42
N CYS A 247 7.20 -1.64 9.39
CA CYS A 247 7.13 -1.19 8.00
C CYS A 247 5.67 -0.97 7.55
N ASP A 248 4.75 -1.79 8.06
CA ASP A 248 3.35 -1.84 7.66
C ASP A 248 2.51 -0.95 8.59
N ARG A 249 1.90 0.12 8.05
CA ARG A 249 1.33 1.21 8.85
C ARG A 249 -0.01 1.68 8.31
N ILE A 250 -0.85 2.25 9.18
CA ILE A 250 -2.16 2.80 8.81
C ILE A 250 -2.33 4.15 9.50
N LEU A 251 -2.26 5.22 8.70
CA LEU A 251 -2.46 6.60 9.13
C LEU A 251 -3.82 7.09 8.67
N PHE A 252 -4.34 8.06 9.38
CA PHE A 252 -5.60 8.71 9.07
C PHE A 252 -5.55 10.19 9.43
N GLN A 253 -6.38 10.99 8.79
CA GLN A 253 -6.46 12.42 9.07
C GLN A 253 -6.82 12.69 10.53
N ASN A 254 -6.29 13.77 11.10
CA ASN A 254 -6.54 14.12 12.50
C ASN A 254 -8.02 14.46 12.71
N TYR A 255 -8.61 13.92 13.78
CA TYR A 255 -9.97 14.21 14.23
C TYR A 255 -9.95 15.03 15.52
N LYS A 256 -10.98 15.84 15.76
CA LYS A 256 -11.15 16.45 17.08
C LYS A 256 -11.60 15.38 18.08
N PRO A 257 -11.38 15.58 19.39
CA PRO A 257 -11.88 14.66 20.41
C PRO A 257 -13.39 14.42 20.23
N GLY A 258 -13.79 13.16 20.07
CA GLY A 258 -15.19 12.74 19.86
C GLY A 258 -15.64 12.65 18.41
N ASP A 259 -14.86 13.11 17.43
CA ASP A 259 -15.23 13.05 16.00
C ASP A 259 -14.91 11.70 15.35
N ALA A 260 -14.00 10.93 15.94
CA ALA A 260 -13.75 9.54 15.59
C ALA A 260 -13.33 8.75 16.85
N LYS A 261 -13.47 7.43 16.78
CA LYS A 261 -13.05 6.48 17.81
C LYS A 261 -12.29 5.34 17.15
N ILE A 262 -11.04 5.17 17.54
CA ILE A 262 -10.27 4.00 17.17
C ILE A 262 -10.71 2.85 18.09
N VAL A 263 -11.15 1.76 17.48
CA VAL A 263 -11.63 0.57 18.17
C VAL A 263 -10.47 -0.40 18.40
N LYS A 264 -9.61 -0.56 17.38
CA LYS A 264 -8.48 -1.48 17.43
C LYS A 264 -7.43 -1.10 16.38
N TYR A 265 -6.16 -1.16 16.75
CA TYR A 265 -5.04 -1.07 15.83
C TYR A 265 -4.02 -2.16 16.18
N ASN A 266 -3.82 -3.14 15.29
CA ASN A 266 -3.04 -4.33 15.62
C ASN A 266 -2.49 -5.05 14.38
N SER A 267 -1.55 -5.97 14.57
CA SER A 267 -1.15 -6.94 13.55
C SER A 267 -1.93 -8.25 13.67
N LEU A 268 -2.08 -8.97 12.56
CA LEU A 268 -2.55 -10.36 12.54
C LEU A 268 -1.37 -11.29 12.86
N SER A 269 -0.99 -11.32 14.13
CA SER A 269 0.19 -12.03 14.62
C SER A 269 0.12 -13.55 14.48
N SER A 270 -0.98 -14.14 14.02
CA SER A 270 -1.05 -15.56 13.67
C SER A 270 -0.36 -15.85 12.32
N SER A 271 -0.38 -14.89 11.39
CA SER A 271 -0.03 -15.13 9.98
C SER A 271 1.46 -15.35 9.77
N LYS A 272 1.80 -16.42 9.05
CA LYS A 272 3.20 -16.79 8.73
C LYS A 272 3.42 -16.90 7.21
N SER A 273 2.45 -16.47 6.42
CA SER A 273 2.43 -16.64 4.97
C SER A 273 3.40 -15.70 4.22
N SER A 274 3.94 -14.70 4.91
CA SER A 274 4.86 -13.69 4.39
C SER A 274 6.02 -13.47 5.37
N ASP A 275 7.06 -12.74 4.94
CA ASP A 275 8.05 -12.17 5.87
C ASP A 275 7.56 -10.88 6.54
N HIS A 276 6.33 -10.45 6.22
CA HIS A 276 5.55 -9.44 6.92
C HIS A 276 4.34 -10.03 7.67
N GLU A 277 3.85 -9.32 8.69
CA GLU A 277 2.54 -9.56 9.29
C GLU A 277 1.50 -8.56 8.73
N PRO A 278 0.26 -8.98 8.42
CA PRO A 278 -0.82 -8.05 8.08
C PRO A 278 -1.09 -7.09 9.24
N VAL A 279 -1.35 -5.81 8.95
CA VAL A 279 -1.73 -4.78 9.93
C VAL A 279 -3.13 -4.28 9.63
N TYR A 280 -3.94 -4.08 10.67
CA TYR A 280 -5.32 -3.64 10.51
C TYR A 280 -5.73 -2.57 11.53
N LEU A 281 -6.69 -1.74 11.12
CA LEU A 281 -7.30 -0.67 11.88
C LEU A 281 -8.82 -0.81 11.83
N GLU A 282 -9.44 -0.75 13.01
CA GLU A 282 -10.88 -0.60 13.21
C GLU A 282 -11.15 0.81 13.71
N ILE A 283 -11.94 1.60 12.98
CA ILE A 283 -12.24 2.99 13.34
C ILE A 283 -13.70 3.33 13.06
N GLU A 284 -14.34 4.00 14.01
CA GLU A 284 -15.67 4.58 13.86
C GLU A 284 -15.52 6.08 13.65
N VAL A 285 -16.07 6.60 12.55
CA VAL A 285 -16.01 8.02 12.22
C VAL A 285 -17.39 8.64 12.41
N TYR A 286 -17.48 9.68 13.22
CA TYR A 286 -18.72 10.36 13.56
C TYR A 286 -18.88 11.68 12.79
N ASN A 287 -17.82 12.47 12.67
CA ASN A 287 -17.80 13.77 12.02
C ASN A 287 -16.57 13.95 11.12
N LYS A 288 -16.58 15.05 10.33
CA LYS A 288 -15.49 15.44 9.44
C LYS A 288 -14.15 15.63 10.19
N PRO A 289 -13.02 15.26 9.58
CA PRO A 289 -11.70 15.47 10.17
C PRO A 289 -11.26 16.95 10.11
N ASN A 290 -10.17 17.27 10.81
CA ASN A 290 -9.52 18.58 10.73
C ASN A 290 -8.98 18.82 9.33
N LYS A 291 -9.28 19.96 8.72
CA LYS A 291 -8.81 20.29 7.36
C LYS A 291 -7.28 20.30 7.27
N ILE A 292 -6.73 19.61 6.27
CA ILE A 292 -5.30 19.69 5.91
C ILE A 292 -5.06 20.79 4.86
N ILE A 293 -6.00 20.92 3.92
CA ILE A 293 -5.97 21.89 2.83
C ILE A 293 -7.19 22.83 2.87
N ASN A 294 -7.05 24.02 2.31
CA ASN A 294 -8.15 24.95 2.10
C ASN A 294 -8.97 24.60 0.84
N GLU A 295 -10.04 25.35 0.56
CA GLU A 295 -10.93 25.12 -0.59
C GLU A 295 -10.22 25.31 -1.94
N ASP A 296 -9.12 26.07 -1.98
CA ASP A 296 -8.27 26.26 -3.16
C ASP A 296 -7.26 25.12 -3.36
N GLY A 297 -7.23 24.13 -2.46
CA GLY A 297 -6.34 22.98 -2.52
C GLY A 297 -4.91 23.23 -2.03
N LEU A 298 -4.69 24.29 -1.27
CA LEU A 298 -3.40 24.64 -0.67
C LEU A 298 -3.30 24.09 0.76
N LEU A 299 -2.14 23.55 1.15
CA LEU A 299 -1.85 23.16 2.54
C LEU A 299 -2.06 24.36 3.47
N ILE A 300 -2.82 24.15 4.54
CA ILE A 300 -3.07 25.20 5.52
C ILE A 300 -1.79 25.58 6.27
N LEU A 301 -0.87 24.64 6.45
CA LEU A 301 0.36 24.85 7.21
C LEU A 301 1.34 25.79 6.49
N ASP A 302 1.60 25.57 5.20
CA ASP A 302 2.69 26.21 4.46
C ASP A 302 2.27 26.79 3.08
N GLY A 303 1.00 26.67 2.69
CA GLY A 303 0.47 27.20 1.43
C GLY A 303 0.83 26.40 0.17
N ARG A 304 1.47 25.23 0.30
CA ARG A 304 1.83 24.37 -0.84
C ARG A 304 0.60 23.88 -1.60
N ASP A 305 0.64 23.92 -2.93
CA ASP A 305 -0.43 23.38 -3.78
C ASP A 305 -0.42 21.84 -3.77
N MET A 306 -1.57 21.25 -3.42
CA MET A 306 -1.78 19.81 -3.33
C MET A 306 -2.75 19.26 -4.39
N ARG A 307 -3.22 20.09 -5.34
CA ARG A 307 -4.27 19.69 -6.29
C ARG A 307 -3.78 18.74 -7.37
N LYS A 308 -2.63 19.04 -7.98
CA LYS A 308 -2.02 18.21 -9.03
C LYS A 308 -0.60 18.69 -9.35
N SER A 309 0.31 17.76 -9.54
CA SER A 309 1.62 18.04 -10.13
C SER A 309 1.55 18.02 -11.67
N PHE A 310 1.99 19.09 -12.34
CA PHE A 310 2.13 19.14 -13.82
C PHE A 310 3.11 18.07 -14.37
N ILE A 311 4.02 17.58 -13.52
CA ILE A 311 5.03 16.59 -13.89
C ILE A 311 4.38 15.21 -14.16
N SER A 312 3.14 14.97 -13.68
CA SER A 312 2.50 13.66 -13.70
C SER A 312 2.28 13.08 -15.10
N GLN A 313 2.03 13.89 -16.13
CA GLN A 313 1.75 13.37 -17.48
C GLN A 313 2.95 12.66 -18.12
N PHE A 314 4.17 13.21 -18.00
CA PHE A 314 5.38 12.55 -18.48
C PHE A 314 5.70 11.30 -17.65
N GLU A 315 5.54 11.40 -16.33
CA GLU A 315 5.81 10.29 -15.41
C GLU A 315 4.87 9.09 -15.62
N ASN A 316 3.64 9.34 -16.06
CA ASN A 316 2.69 8.31 -16.44
C ASN A 316 3.16 7.47 -17.65
N TYR A 317 4.04 7.99 -18.51
CA TYR A 317 4.68 7.19 -19.56
C TYR A 317 6.01 6.59 -19.10
N ALA A 318 6.75 7.30 -18.24
CA ALA A 318 8.07 6.88 -17.79
C ALA A 318 8.04 5.52 -17.07
N HIS A 319 7.00 5.23 -16.26
CA HIS A 319 6.90 3.96 -15.56
C HIS A 319 6.74 2.77 -16.53
N LEU A 320 5.95 2.89 -17.59
CA LEU A 320 5.76 1.83 -18.59
C LEU A 320 7.09 1.46 -19.26
N VAL A 321 7.89 2.48 -19.59
CA VAL A 321 9.22 2.30 -20.18
C VAL A 321 10.17 1.64 -19.17
N ALA A 322 10.20 2.14 -17.93
CA ALA A 322 11.03 1.58 -16.87
C ALA A 322 10.69 0.11 -16.59
N ASP A 323 9.41 -0.22 -16.46
CA ASP A 323 8.92 -1.56 -16.20
C ASP A 323 9.22 -2.51 -17.36
N PHE A 324 9.11 -2.05 -18.62
CA PHE A 324 9.52 -2.83 -19.79
C PHE A 324 11.00 -3.22 -19.72
N PHE A 325 11.89 -2.27 -19.37
CA PHE A 325 13.32 -2.56 -19.26
C PHE A 325 13.63 -3.48 -18.08
N VAL A 326 12.99 -3.27 -16.92
CA VAL A 326 13.14 -4.15 -15.75
C VAL A 326 12.67 -5.57 -16.08
N GLY A 327 11.47 -5.71 -16.65
CA GLY A 327 10.89 -6.99 -17.04
C GLY A 327 11.73 -7.71 -18.08
N SER A 328 12.20 -7.00 -19.10
CA SER A 328 13.10 -7.55 -20.12
C SER A 328 14.42 -8.03 -19.52
N ALA A 329 15.07 -7.21 -18.69
CA ALA A 329 16.32 -7.57 -18.03
C ALA A 329 16.15 -8.82 -17.16
N LEU A 330 15.06 -8.89 -16.39
CA LEU A 330 14.75 -10.06 -15.56
C LEU A 330 14.47 -11.29 -16.43
N PHE A 331 13.63 -11.17 -17.46
CA PHE A 331 13.31 -12.29 -18.37
C PHE A 331 14.59 -12.93 -18.93
N PHE A 332 15.48 -12.11 -19.48
CA PHE A 332 16.71 -12.56 -20.10
C PHE A 332 17.73 -13.16 -19.12
N THR A 333 17.78 -12.66 -17.88
CA THR A 333 18.80 -13.07 -16.90
C THR A 333 18.35 -14.20 -15.97
N THR A 334 17.05 -14.31 -15.67
CA THR A 334 16.54 -15.23 -14.66
C THR A 334 15.81 -16.43 -15.23
N THR A 335 15.28 -16.36 -16.45
CA THR A 335 14.50 -17.45 -17.05
C THR A 335 15.33 -18.34 -17.96
N THR A 336 14.94 -19.61 -18.11
CA THR A 336 15.57 -20.52 -19.08
C THR A 336 15.32 -20.04 -20.50
N ASN A 337 14.08 -19.65 -20.84
CA ASN A 337 13.72 -19.18 -22.17
C ASN A 337 14.50 -17.90 -22.56
N GLY A 338 14.61 -16.93 -21.66
CA GLY A 338 15.38 -15.72 -21.91
C GLY A 338 16.87 -16.00 -22.14
N ARG A 339 17.48 -16.89 -21.35
CA ARG A 339 18.87 -17.32 -21.56
C ARG A 339 19.06 -18.07 -22.89
N VAL A 340 18.07 -18.86 -23.32
CA VAL A 340 18.07 -19.50 -24.65
C VAL A 340 18.03 -18.44 -25.75
N VAL A 341 17.18 -17.41 -25.64
CA VAL A 341 17.12 -16.31 -26.62
C VAL A 341 18.47 -15.58 -26.72
N ILE A 342 19.10 -15.24 -25.59
CA ILE A 342 20.45 -14.64 -25.63
C ILE A 342 21.43 -15.55 -26.35
N GLY A 343 21.44 -16.84 -26.00
CA GLY A 343 22.35 -17.83 -26.58
C GLY A 343 22.17 -17.96 -28.10
N THR A 344 20.93 -18.06 -28.57
CA THR A 344 20.62 -18.19 -30.01
C THR A 344 20.91 -16.89 -30.75
N SER A 345 20.55 -15.72 -30.23
CA SER A 345 20.88 -14.43 -30.84
C SER A 345 22.38 -14.20 -30.94
N THR A 346 23.13 -14.53 -29.89
CA THR A 346 24.61 -14.42 -29.89
C THR A 346 25.22 -15.35 -30.94
N PHE A 347 24.75 -16.61 -31.00
CA PHE A 347 25.20 -17.57 -31.99
C PHE A 347 24.92 -17.11 -33.43
N LEU A 348 23.71 -16.60 -33.71
CA LEU A 348 23.34 -16.07 -35.02
C LEU A 348 24.17 -14.85 -35.42
N LEU A 349 24.47 -13.94 -34.49
CA LEU A 349 25.34 -12.79 -34.74
C LEU A 349 26.78 -13.22 -35.06
N LEU A 350 27.30 -14.23 -34.35
CA LEU A 350 28.62 -14.80 -34.63
C LEU A 350 28.65 -15.50 -36.01
N LEU A 351 27.60 -16.24 -36.36
CA LEU A 351 27.47 -16.85 -37.69
C LEU A 351 27.38 -15.80 -38.80
N LEU A 352 26.62 -14.72 -38.59
CA LEU A 352 26.51 -13.63 -39.54
C LEU A 352 27.87 -12.92 -39.72
N HIS A 353 28.58 -12.66 -38.62
CA HIS A 353 29.92 -12.07 -38.66
C HIS A 353 30.91 -12.96 -39.42
N TRP A 354 30.86 -14.28 -39.18
CA TRP A 354 31.66 -15.26 -39.91
C TRP A 354 31.31 -15.30 -41.40
N TRP A 355 30.03 -15.21 -41.77
CA TRP A 355 29.60 -15.21 -43.17
C TRP A 355 30.00 -13.94 -43.95
N LEU A 356 30.14 -12.82 -43.23
CA LEU A 356 30.54 -11.53 -43.82
C LEU A 356 32.06 -11.30 -43.85
N SER A 357 32.85 -12.17 -43.21
CA SER A 357 34.32 -12.11 -43.16
C SER A 357 34.93 -13.09 -44.16
#